data_AF-A0A9J9BBD8-F1
#
_entry.id   AF-A0A9J9BBD8-F1
#
_cell.length_a   1.000
_cell.length_b   1.000
_cell.length_c   1.000
_cell.angle_alpha   90.00
_cell.angle_beta   90.00
_cell.angle_gamma   90.00
#
_symmetry.space_group_name_H-M   'P 1'
#
loop_
_entity.id
_entity.type
_entity.pdbx_description
1 polymer ?
#
loop_
_entity_poly.entity_id
_entity_poly.type
_entity_poly.pdbx_seq_one_letter_code
_entity_poly.pdbx_strand_id
1 'polypeptide(L)'
;MQRQDDPNFWQSVTGTLEIGELAINTALREVKEETGIDIQQAGYHLHDHQQINRYAIRDIWQHRYPPNTPFNTEHVFSIQVKDDVAIILTEHLAYQWLEKNAAMAKVWSDTNRAAIKDCVPDANMPT
;
A
#
# COMPACT_ATOMS: atom_id res chain seq x y z
N MET A 1 3.22 5.89 -4.95
CA MET A 1 2.47 6.13 -6.20
C MET A 1 1.52 7.30 -5.98
N GLN A 2 1.26 8.07 -7.03
CA GLN A 2 0.44 9.28 -7.02
C GLN A 2 -0.99 8.94 -7.45
N ARG A 3 -1.98 9.24 -6.61
CA ARG A 3 -3.38 8.92 -6.91
C ARG A 3 -3.92 9.76 -8.07
N GLN A 4 -4.87 9.21 -8.82
CA GLN A 4 -5.54 9.92 -9.92
C GLN A 4 -6.47 11.03 -9.46
N ASP A 5 -7.08 10.89 -8.28
CA ASP A 5 -8.07 11.84 -7.74
C ASP A 5 -7.45 13.00 -6.94
N ASP A 6 -6.22 12.85 -6.45
CA ASP A 6 -5.46 13.91 -5.80
C ASP A 6 -3.96 13.81 -6.13
N PRO A 7 -3.43 14.71 -6.98
CA PRO A 7 -2.01 14.73 -7.34
C PRO A 7 -1.04 14.94 -6.17
N ASN A 8 -1.49 15.49 -5.04
CA ASN A 8 -0.66 15.63 -3.84
C ASN A 8 -0.67 14.38 -2.96
N PHE A 9 -1.56 13.44 -3.26
CA PHE A 9 -1.72 12.22 -2.49
C PHE A 9 -0.80 11.12 -3.01
N TRP A 10 0.30 10.91 -2.29
CA TRP A 10 1.22 9.82 -2.53
C TRP A 10 1.04 8.73 -1.48
N GLN A 11 1.06 7.47 -1.92
CA GLN A 11 0.89 6.30 -1.06
C GLN A 11 1.59 5.04 -1.58
N SER A 12 1.70 4.02 -0.74
CA SER A 12 1.90 2.62 -1.16
C SER A 12 0.63 2.06 -1.82
N VAL A 13 0.66 0.80 -2.26
CA VAL A 13 -0.55 0.07 -2.74
C VAL A 13 -1.59 0.04 -1.63
N THR A 14 -2.86 0.31 -1.93
CA THR A 14 -3.96 0.21 -0.95
C THR A 14 -5.24 -0.24 -1.64
N GLY A 15 -5.91 -1.25 -1.08
CA GLY A 15 -7.13 -1.79 -1.66
C GLY A 15 -8.25 -1.99 -0.66
N THR A 16 -9.46 -2.13 -1.20
CA THR A 16 -10.64 -2.50 -0.40
C THR A 16 -10.73 -4.01 -0.30
N LEU A 17 -10.87 -4.53 0.92
CA LEU A 17 -11.17 -5.93 1.17
C LEU A 17 -12.57 -6.26 0.64
N GLU A 18 -12.66 -7.13 -0.36
CA GLU A 18 -13.95 -7.56 -0.90
C GLU A 18 -14.69 -8.52 0.03
N ILE A 19 -16.01 -8.63 -0.13
CA ILE A 19 -16.85 -9.50 0.71
C ILE A 19 -16.43 -10.96 0.53
N GLY A 20 -15.98 -11.59 1.62
CA GLY A 20 -15.53 -12.98 1.63
C GLY A 20 -14.09 -13.17 1.15
N GLU A 21 -13.39 -12.10 0.80
CA GLU A 21 -11.96 -12.12 0.48
C GLU A 21 -11.12 -12.14 1.77
N LEU A 22 -9.97 -12.81 1.72
CA LEU A 22 -8.97 -12.74 2.80
C LEU A 22 -8.05 -11.55 2.54
N ALA A 23 -7.60 -10.86 3.59
CA ALA A 23 -6.72 -9.69 3.45
C ALA A 23 -5.45 -9.97 2.63
N ILE A 24 -4.88 -11.18 2.73
CA ILE A 24 -3.73 -11.59 1.92
C ILE A 24 -4.08 -11.70 0.43
N ASN A 25 -5.28 -12.17 0.08
CA ASN A 25 -5.73 -12.27 -1.31
C ASN A 25 -5.97 -10.88 -1.90
N THR A 26 -6.56 -9.97 -1.11
CA THR A 26 -6.70 -8.55 -1.46
C THR A 26 -5.33 -7.95 -1.75
N ALA A 27 -4.35 -8.12 -0.86
CA ALA A 27 -3.02 -7.56 -1.05
C ALA A 27 -2.33 -8.11 -2.31
N LEU A 28 -2.47 -9.41 -2.61
CA LEU A 28 -1.95 -10.01 -3.86
C LEU A 28 -2.62 -9.42 -5.10
N ARG A 29 -3.96 -9.32 -5.09
CA ARG A 29 -4.76 -8.78 -6.19
C ARG A 29 -4.41 -7.32 -6.45
N GLU A 30 -4.42 -6.49 -5.42
CA GLU A 30 -4.19 -5.04 -5.52
C GLU A 30 -2.77 -4.70 -5.96
N VAL A 31 -1.75 -5.44 -5.49
CA VAL A 31 -0.38 -5.25 -6.01
C VAL A 31 -0.34 -5.54 -7.52
N LYS A 32 -1.00 -6.61 -7.96
CA LYS A 32 -1.05 -6.96 -9.38
C LYS A 32 -1.84 -5.94 -10.19
N GLU A 33 -3.00 -5.50 -9.70
CA GLU A 33 -3.87 -4.54 -10.38
C GLU A 33 -3.20 -3.17 -10.47
N GLU A 34 -2.67 -2.64 -9.38
CA GLU A 34 -2.12 -1.28 -9.32
C GLU A 34 -0.71 -1.15 -9.94
N THR A 35 0.11 -2.21 -9.90
CA THR A 35 1.54 -2.13 -10.29
C THR A 35 1.97 -3.09 -11.39
N GLY A 36 1.11 -4.06 -11.74
CA GLY A 36 1.44 -5.14 -12.68
C GLY A 36 2.32 -6.25 -12.09
N ILE A 37 2.73 -6.15 -10.82
CA ILE A 37 3.57 -7.17 -10.17
C ILE A 37 2.70 -8.35 -9.75
N ASP A 38 2.84 -9.48 -10.45
CA ASP A 38 2.31 -10.75 -9.98
C ASP A 38 3.30 -11.39 -9.00
N ILE A 39 3.07 -11.19 -7.69
CA ILE A 39 3.94 -11.66 -6.61
C ILE A 39 4.18 -13.17 -6.70
N GLN A 40 3.12 -13.95 -6.94
CA GLN A 40 3.19 -15.40 -6.94
C GLN A 40 3.93 -15.91 -8.18
N GLN A 41 3.63 -15.35 -9.36
CA GLN A 41 4.30 -15.72 -10.60
C GLN A 41 5.79 -15.33 -10.60
N ALA A 42 6.13 -14.19 -9.99
CA ALA A 42 7.50 -13.71 -9.87
C ALA A 42 8.31 -14.44 -8.78
N GLY A 43 7.67 -15.25 -7.94
CA GLY A 43 8.31 -15.95 -6.83
C GLY A 43 8.71 -15.04 -5.66
N TYR A 44 8.08 -13.86 -5.55
CA TYR A 44 8.26 -12.97 -4.40
C TYR A 44 7.45 -13.48 -3.20
N HIS A 45 7.83 -13.03 -2.00
CA HIS A 45 7.12 -13.34 -0.77
C HIS A 45 6.40 -12.11 -0.24
N LEU A 46 5.08 -12.24 -0.05
CA LEU A 46 4.25 -11.26 0.63
C LEU A 46 4.31 -11.53 2.13
N HIS A 47 4.87 -10.60 2.88
CA HIS A 47 4.99 -10.70 4.33
C HIS A 47 3.78 -10.04 5.01
N ASP A 48 3.07 -10.82 5.82
CA ASP A 48 2.00 -10.35 6.70
C ASP A 48 2.59 -9.93 8.04
N HIS A 49 2.51 -8.63 8.35
CA HIS A 49 3.02 -8.08 9.61
C HIS A 49 2.07 -8.34 10.79
N GLN A 50 0.88 -8.89 10.55
CA GLN A 50 -0.20 -9.06 11.53
C GLN A 50 -0.57 -7.74 12.24
N GLN A 51 -0.24 -6.61 11.61
CA GLN A 51 -0.54 -5.28 12.09
C GLN A 51 -1.84 -4.80 11.46
N ILE A 52 -2.74 -4.32 12.32
CA ILE A 52 -4.05 -3.79 11.94
C ILE A 52 -4.18 -2.37 12.48
N ASN A 53 -4.38 -1.40 11.59
CA ASN A 53 -4.68 -0.03 11.94
C ASN A 53 -6.20 0.19 11.85
N ARG A 54 -6.79 0.92 12.81
CA ARG A 54 -8.21 1.30 12.78
C ARG A 54 -8.36 2.79 13.06
N TYR A 55 -8.96 3.53 12.12
CA TYR A 55 -9.09 4.98 12.21
C TYR A 55 -10.45 5.46 11.68
N ALA A 56 -10.89 6.62 12.17
CA ALA A 56 -12.12 7.24 11.70
C ALA A 56 -11.96 7.68 10.24
N ILE A 57 -12.95 7.36 9.40
CA ILE A 57 -12.98 7.82 8.01
C ILE A 57 -13.29 9.32 8.03
N ARG A 58 -12.44 10.12 7.38
CA ARG A 58 -12.66 11.57 7.29
C ARG A 58 -13.92 11.85 6.46
N ASP A 59 -14.66 12.89 6.82
CA ASP A 59 -15.94 13.23 6.18
C ASP A 59 -15.86 13.34 4.66
N ILE A 60 -14.77 13.92 4.14
CA ILE A 60 -14.54 14.05 2.70
C ILE A 60 -14.48 12.69 1.97
N TRP A 61 -14.16 11.60 2.66
CA TRP A 61 -14.03 10.25 2.11
C TRP A 61 -15.20 9.34 2.45
N GLN A 62 -16.13 9.74 3.32
CA GLN A 62 -17.26 8.90 3.73
C GLN A 62 -18.12 8.44 2.56
N HIS A 63 -18.23 9.23 1.49
CA HIS A 63 -19.01 8.90 0.30
C HIS A 63 -18.48 7.67 -0.48
N ARG A 64 -17.22 7.26 -0.23
CA ARG A 64 -16.62 6.05 -0.82
C ARG A 64 -16.94 4.76 -0.07
N TYR A 65 -17.51 4.88 1.13
CA TYR A 65 -17.79 3.75 2.00
C TYR A 65 -19.31 3.48 2.10
N PRO A 66 -19.73 2.25 2.41
CA PRO A 66 -21.14 1.95 2.68
C PRO A 66 -21.70 2.82 3.82
N PRO A 67 -23.01 3.13 3.81
CA PRO A 67 -23.65 3.87 4.90
C PRO A 67 -23.37 3.26 6.28
N ASN A 68 -23.17 4.11 7.28
CA ASN A 68 -22.84 3.71 8.65
C ASN A 68 -21.48 2.98 8.81
N THR A 69 -20.50 3.32 7.97
CA THR A 69 -19.11 2.85 8.09
C THR A 69 -18.21 3.98 8.61
N PRO A 70 -18.15 4.23 9.94
CA PRO A 70 -17.37 5.35 10.48
C PRO A 70 -15.87 5.07 10.61
N PHE A 71 -15.43 3.82 10.46
CA PHE A 71 -14.04 3.42 10.62
C PHE A 71 -13.53 2.63 9.43
N ASN A 72 -12.27 2.89 9.07
CA ASN A 72 -11.50 2.05 8.17
C ASN A 72 -10.64 1.09 9.01
N THR A 73 -10.57 -0.17 8.59
CA THR A 73 -9.65 -1.17 9.13
C THR A 73 -8.64 -1.50 8.03
N GLU A 74 -7.35 -1.33 8.32
CA GLU A 74 -6.25 -1.49 7.37
C GLU A 74 -5.31 -2.58 7.86
N HIS A 75 -5.04 -3.57 7.01
CA HIS A 75 -4.09 -4.65 7.26
C HIS A 75 -2.75 -4.35 6.57
N VAL A 76 -1.64 -4.52 7.27
CA VAL A 76 -0.32 -4.12 6.77
C VAL A 76 0.46 -5.33 6.23
N PHE A 77 0.88 -5.22 4.97
CA PHE A 77 1.75 -6.19 4.29
C PHE A 77 2.96 -5.49 3.69
N SER A 78 4.03 -6.24 3.42
CA SER A 78 5.17 -5.75 2.64
C SER A 78 5.67 -6.79 1.64
N ILE A 79 6.22 -6.32 0.53
CA ILE A 79 6.95 -7.13 -0.44
C ILE A 79 8.34 -6.56 -0.65
N GLN A 80 9.33 -7.44 -0.74
CA GLN A 80 10.65 -7.10 -1.25
C GLN A 80 10.72 -7.56 -2.70
N VAL A 81 11.08 -6.63 -3.58
CA VAL A 81 11.20 -6.85 -5.02
C VAL A 81 12.59 -6.46 -5.48
N LYS A 82 12.98 -6.92 -6.67
CA LYS A 82 14.23 -6.49 -7.30
C LYS A 82 14.15 -5.01 -7.68
N ASP A 83 15.31 -4.36 -7.74
CA ASP A 83 15.45 -2.96 -8.13
C ASP A 83 15.07 -2.69 -9.60
N ASP A 84 15.17 -3.71 -10.45
CA ASP A 84 14.82 -3.68 -11.87
C ASP A 84 13.37 -4.11 -12.18
N VAL A 85 12.53 -4.29 -11.15
CA VAL A 85 11.13 -4.70 -11.36
C VAL A 85 10.37 -3.66 -12.20
N ALA A 86 9.70 -4.14 -13.26
CA ALA A 86 8.85 -3.28 -14.08
C ALA A 86 7.57 -2.93 -13.33
N ILE A 87 7.24 -1.64 -13.29
CA ILE A 87 5.98 -1.12 -12.74
C ILE A 87 5.11 -0.64 -13.88
N ILE A 88 3.88 -1.16 -13.97
CA ILE A 88 2.85 -0.74 -14.92
C ILE A 88 1.65 -0.27 -14.10
N LEU A 89 1.45 1.05 -14.07
CA LEU A 89 0.34 1.65 -13.32
C LEU A 89 -0.95 1.62 -14.12
N THR A 90 -2.06 1.30 -13.44
CA THR A 90 -3.41 1.29 -14.00
C THR A 90 -4.29 2.37 -13.34
N GLU A 91 -4.20 2.51 -12.02
CA GLU A 91 -5.03 3.42 -11.20
C GLU A 91 -4.30 4.67 -10.69
N HIS A 92 -3.00 4.77 -10.98
CA HIS A 92 -2.12 5.83 -10.49
C HIS A 92 -1.48 6.60 -11.64
N LEU A 93 -1.14 7.87 -11.41
CA LEU A 93 -0.56 8.75 -12.43
C LEU A 93 0.96 8.60 -12.56
N ALA A 94 1.62 8.34 -11.44
CA ALA A 94 3.08 8.25 -11.38
C ALA A 94 3.54 7.38 -10.20
N TYR A 95 4.74 6.82 -10.32
CA TYR A 95 5.45 6.16 -9.22
C TYR A 95 6.87 6.71 -9.10
N GLN A 96 7.45 6.55 -7.92
CA GLN A 96 8.84 6.91 -7.64
C GLN A 96 9.41 5.88 -6.67
N TRP A 97 10.56 5.32 -7.02
CA TRP A 97 11.42 4.62 -6.07
C TRP A 97 12.18 5.67 -5.26
N LEU A 98 12.13 5.56 -3.94
CA LEU A 98 12.68 6.54 -3.00
C LEU A 98 13.34 5.83 -1.83
N GLU A 99 14.37 6.47 -1.29
CA GLU A 99 14.94 6.09 0.01
C GLU A 99 13.87 6.18 1.11
N LYS A 100 13.99 5.32 2.13
CA LYS A 100 13.02 5.17 3.22
C LYS A 100 12.54 6.49 3.82
N ASN A 101 13.47 7.38 4.19
CA ASN A 101 13.15 8.67 4.79
C ASN A 101 12.41 9.62 3.82
N ALA A 102 12.78 9.59 2.53
CA ALA A 102 12.11 10.40 1.51
C ALA A 102 10.69 9.86 1.22
N ALA A 103 10.52 8.54 1.19
CA ALA A 103 9.21 7.90 1.05
C ALA A 103 8.30 8.26 2.24
N MET A 104 8.81 8.16 3.47
CA MET A 104 8.09 8.58 4.67
C MET A 104 7.67 10.04 4.60
N ALA A 105 8.54 10.95 4.17
CA ALA A 105 8.21 12.36 4.03
C ALA A 105 7.11 12.62 2.99
N LYS A 106 7.08 11.82 1.92
CA LYS A 106 6.22 12.02 0.75
C LYS A 106 4.81 11.47 0.91
N VAL A 107 4.65 10.34 1.60
CA VAL A 107 3.32 9.72 1.74
C VAL A 107 2.37 10.58 2.57
N TRP A 108 1.10 10.62 2.16
CA TRP A 108 0.11 11.48 2.80
C TRP A 108 -0.42 10.88 4.12
N SER A 109 -0.63 9.56 4.18
CA SER A 109 -1.21 8.89 5.35
C SER A 109 -0.18 8.62 6.45
N ASP A 110 -0.57 8.88 7.70
CA ASP A 110 0.24 8.56 8.89
C ASP A 110 0.44 7.06 9.08
N THR A 111 -0.57 6.24 8.78
CA THR A 111 -0.44 4.77 8.87
C THR A 111 0.49 4.22 7.81
N ASN A 112 0.44 4.77 6.59
CA ASN A 112 1.37 4.41 5.52
C ASN A 112 2.81 4.83 5.88
N ARG A 113 2.98 6.01 6.48
CA ARG A 113 4.29 6.49 6.96
C ARG A 113 4.85 5.58 8.05
N ALA A 114 4.02 5.15 9.00
CA ALA A 114 4.40 4.19 10.04
C ALA A 114 4.80 2.84 9.45
N ALA A 115 4.01 2.30 8.51
CA ALA A 115 4.36 1.06 7.82
C ALA A 115 5.70 1.14 7.09
N ILE A 116 6.01 2.26 6.40
CA ILE A 116 7.33 2.44 5.77
C ILE A 116 8.43 2.44 6.84
N LYS A 117 8.22 3.15 7.95
CA LYS A 117 9.21 3.23 9.04
C LYS A 117 9.53 1.87 9.64
N ASP A 118 8.49 1.07 9.89
CA ASP A 118 8.59 -0.15 10.69
C ASP A 118 8.89 -1.38 9.83
N CYS A 119 8.41 -1.42 8.58
CA CYS A 119 8.52 -2.60 7.71
C CYS A 119 9.68 -2.52 6.69
N VAL A 120 10.15 -1.32 6.32
CA VAL A 120 11.26 -1.17 5.37
C VAL A 120 12.59 -1.20 6.14
N PRO A 121 13.53 -2.10 5.83
CA PRO A 121 14.83 -2.12 6.50
C PRO A 121 15.62 -0.85 6.19
N ASP A 122 16.48 -0.44 7.12
CA ASP A 122 17.45 0.61 6.82
C ASP A 122 18.51 0.08 5.86
N ALA A 123 19.03 0.94 4.98
CA ALA A 123 19.95 0.58 3.89
C ALA A 123 21.29 -0.06 4.34
N ASN A 124 21.51 -0.24 5.64
CA ASN A 124 22.75 -0.74 6.26
C ASN A 124 22.59 -2.05 7.05
N MET A 125 21.52 -2.83 6.85
CA MET A 125 21.46 -4.19 7.41
C MET A 125 22.22 -5.15 6.48
N PRO A 126 23.37 -5.73 6.90
CA PRO A 126 24.05 -6.74 6.09
C PRO A 126 23.14 -7.97 5.98
N THR A 127 22.88 -8.39 4.74
CA THR A 127 22.31 -9.70 4.39
C THR A 127 23.28 -10.82 4.74
#